data_AF-Q5F3P7-F1
#
_entry.id   AF-Q5F3P7-F1
#
_cell.length_a   1.000
_cell.length_b   1.000
_cell.length_c   1.000
_cell.angle_alpha   90.00
_cell.angle_beta   90.00
_cell.angle_gamma   90.00
#
_symmetry.space_group_name_H-M   'P 1'
#
loop_
_entity.id
_entity.type
_entity.pdbx_description
1 polymer ?
#
loop_
_entity_poly.entity_id
_entity_poly.type
_entity_poly.pdbx_seq_one_letter_code
_entity_poly.pdbx_strand_id
1 'polypeptide(L)'
;MEATGEERRAPAAFVAALGPETGGTAAAALPERLQRREAERQRGVARQRELKEAQAVREEGSEFFAAAFGREREAVEALLAAGRPEEAAARLQGLQKLLTESVRFLAPYEVRQGQEAVSRLQADLAARRHSCSPRRSSPSAI
;
A
#
# COMPACT_ATOMS: atom_id res chain seq x y z
N MET A 1 23.08 -62.51 -43.80
CA MET A 1 23.31 -61.36 -42.90
C MET A 1 22.46 -61.64 -41.67
N GLU A 2 23.05 -62.40 -40.74
CA GLU A 2 23.51 -61.85 -39.44
C GLU A 2 22.34 -61.26 -38.66
N ALA A 3 21.74 -62.02 -37.74
CA ALA A 3 22.24 -62.25 -36.38
C ALA A 3 22.50 -60.90 -35.69
N THR A 4 21.64 -60.50 -34.78
CA THR A 4 21.89 -60.32 -33.33
C THR A 4 20.69 -59.54 -32.81
N GLY A 5 20.21 -59.65 -31.60
CA GLY A 5 20.56 -60.44 -30.43
C GLY A 5 19.29 -60.39 -29.56
N GLU A 6 18.90 -61.52 -29.01
CA GLU A 6 19.34 -61.90 -27.67
C GLU A 6 18.28 -61.40 -26.68
N GLU A 7 17.29 -62.22 -26.33
CA GLU A 7 17.37 -63.39 -25.47
C GLU A 7 16.70 -63.07 -24.14
N ARG A 8 15.54 -63.69 -24.00
CA ARG A 8 15.07 -64.41 -22.82
C ARG A 8 15.39 -63.77 -21.45
N ARG A 9 14.31 -63.52 -20.71
CA ARG A 9 13.95 -64.46 -19.64
C ARG A 9 12.46 -64.37 -19.30
N ALA A 10 11.82 -65.53 -19.31
CA ALA A 10 10.46 -65.75 -18.83
C ALA A 10 10.46 -65.96 -17.28
N PRO A 11 9.36 -66.41 -16.65
CA PRO A 11 8.49 -65.60 -15.79
C PRO A 11 8.52 -66.05 -14.32
N ALA A 12 8.14 -65.18 -13.38
CA ALA A 12 7.75 -65.56 -12.01
C ALA A 12 6.97 -64.38 -11.42
N ALA A 13 5.65 -64.47 -11.21
CA ALA A 13 5.04 -65.17 -10.09
C ALA A 13 5.60 -64.71 -8.72
N PHE A 14 4.74 -63.96 -8.05
CA PHE A 14 4.44 -64.07 -6.62
C PHE A 14 5.24 -63.22 -5.62
N VAL A 15 4.44 -62.64 -4.74
CA VAL A 15 4.69 -62.19 -3.36
C VAL A 15 5.08 -60.73 -3.13
N ALA A 16 4.09 -60.03 -2.59
CA ALA A 16 4.23 -58.94 -1.63
C ALA A 16 5.43 -59.15 -0.69
N ALA A 17 6.55 -58.49 -0.96
CA ALA A 17 7.56 -58.23 0.06
C ALA A 17 7.12 -57.02 0.89
N LEU A 18 6.03 -57.19 1.67
CA LEU A 18 5.86 -56.46 2.92
C LEU A 18 6.91 -57.01 3.87
N GLY A 19 8.13 -56.46 3.79
CA GLY A 19 9.07 -56.60 4.89
C GLY A 19 8.47 -55.90 6.12
N PRO A 20 8.27 -56.60 7.25
CA PRO A 20 8.02 -55.91 8.50
C PRO A 20 9.31 -55.13 8.85
N GLU A 21 9.19 -54.07 9.65
CA GLU A 21 10.34 -53.32 10.22
C GLU A 21 10.92 -52.13 9.41
N THR A 22 10.09 -51.38 8.67
CA THR A 22 10.17 -49.89 8.59
C THR A 22 8.83 -49.21 8.30
N GLY A 23 7.76 -50.00 8.08
CA GLY A 23 6.41 -49.49 7.77
C GLY A 23 5.74 -48.71 8.91
N GLY A 24 6.19 -48.88 10.16
CA GLY A 24 5.61 -48.20 11.32
C GLY A 24 5.92 -46.70 11.40
N THR A 25 7.12 -46.28 11.00
CA THR A 25 7.52 -44.86 11.04
C THR A 25 7.15 -44.11 9.76
N ALA A 26 7.22 -44.75 8.59
CA ALA A 26 6.83 -44.13 7.33
C ALA A 26 5.30 -43.90 7.23
N ALA A 27 4.48 -44.86 7.69
CA ALA A 27 3.03 -44.73 7.70
C ALA A 27 2.54 -43.75 8.78
N ALA A 28 3.24 -43.62 9.91
CA ALA A 28 2.96 -42.60 10.93
C ALA A 28 3.42 -41.18 10.51
N ALA A 29 4.49 -41.06 9.72
CA ALA A 29 4.99 -39.78 9.21
C ALA A 29 4.14 -39.20 8.05
N LEU A 30 3.35 -40.02 7.35
CA LEU A 30 2.45 -39.54 6.28
C LEU A 30 1.32 -38.63 6.80
N PRO A 31 0.58 -39.00 7.87
CA PRO A 31 -0.35 -38.11 8.57
C PRO A 31 0.29 -36.80 9.00
N GLU A 32 1.49 -36.86 9.59
CA GLU A 32 2.22 -35.66 10.04
C GLU A 32 2.62 -34.76 8.86
N ARG A 33 3.06 -35.33 7.73
CA ARG A 33 3.38 -34.59 6.50
C ARG A 33 2.14 -33.94 5.90
N LEU A 34 0.99 -34.62 5.91
CA LEU A 34 -0.28 -34.06 5.46
C LEU A 34 -0.76 -32.93 6.38
N GLN A 35 -0.67 -33.10 7.70
CA GLN A 35 -0.97 -32.06 8.68
C GLN A 35 -0.05 -30.84 8.52
N ARG A 36 1.25 -31.04 8.27
CA ARG A 36 2.18 -29.94 7.99
C ARG A 36 1.81 -29.18 6.72
N ARG A 37 1.45 -29.88 5.64
CA ARG A 37 0.97 -29.25 4.40
C ARG A 37 -0.34 -28.49 4.61
N GLU A 38 -1.26 -29.04 5.40
CA GLU A 38 -2.50 -28.35 5.77
C GLU A 38 -2.21 -27.07 6.56
N ALA A 39 -1.37 -27.15 7.58
CA ALA A 39 -0.94 -25.98 8.36
C ALA A 39 -0.24 -24.92 7.49
N GLU A 40 0.59 -25.35 6.53
CA GLU A 40 1.25 -24.45 5.58
C GLU A 40 0.26 -23.77 4.64
N ARG A 41 -0.74 -24.51 4.13
CA ARG A 41 -1.84 -23.94 3.34
C ARG A 41 -2.63 -22.92 4.15
N GLN A 42 -3.00 -23.26 5.38
CA GLN A 42 -3.73 -22.36 6.28
C GLN A 42 -2.95 -21.08 6.58
N ARG A 43 -1.64 -21.19 6.84
CA ARG A 43 -0.74 -20.03 7.01
C ARG A 43 -0.62 -19.20 5.73
N GLY A 44 -0.60 -19.84 4.56
CA GLY A 44 -0.61 -19.15 3.27
C GLY A 44 -1.88 -18.32 3.07
N VAL A 45 -3.04 -18.92 3.35
CA VAL A 45 -4.34 -18.24 3.26
C VAL A 45 -4.46 -17.09 4.28
N ALA A 46 -4.01 -17.31 5.51
CA ALA A 46 -4.00 -16.26 6.55
C ALA A 46 -3.15 -15.06 6.13
N ARG A 47 -1.91 -15.30 5.66
CA ARG A 47 -1.04 -14.22 5.14
C ARG A 47 -1.67 -13.48 3.96
N GLN A 48 -2.32 -14.20 3.04
CA GLN A 48 -2.99 -13.55 1.92
C GLN A 48 -4.17 -12.67 2.36
N ARG A 49 -4.91 -13.09 3.40
CA ARG A 49 -5.98 -12.28 3.99
C ARG A 49 -5.42 -11.02 4.65
N GLU A 50 -4.38 -11.15 5.46
CA GLU A 50 -3.70 -10.01 6.11
C GLU A 50 -3.22 -8.97 5.09
N LEU A 51 -2.62 -9.42 3.98
CA LEU A 51 -2.17 -8.51 2.91
C LEU A 51 -3.33 -7.77 2.25
N LYS A 52 -4.45 -8.47 1.98
CA LYS A 52 -5.65 -7.85 1.40
C LYS A 52 -6.29 -6.84 2.35
N GLU A 53 -6.36 -7.16 3.63
CA GLU A 53 -6.88 -6.25 4.65
C GLU A 53 -6.00 -5.01 4.80
N ALA A 54 -4.68 -5.20 4.87
CA ALA A 54 -3.74 -4.09 4.91
C ALA A 54 -3.84 -3.19 3.66
N GLN A 55 -4.11 -3.77 2.50
CA GLN A 55 -4.36 -3.01 1.27
C GLN A 55 -5.68 -2.24 1.34
N ALA A 56 -6.78 -2.88 1.78
CA ALA A 56 -8.08 -2.23 1.92
C ALA A 56 -8.02 -1.03 2.87
N VAL A 57 -7.35 -1.16 4.02
CA VAL A 57 -7.15 -0.06 4.98
C VAL A 57 -6.40 1.12 4.35
N ARG A 58 -5.46 0.87 3.44
CA ARG A 58 -4.76 1.93 2.71
C ARG A 58 -5.65 2.62 1.69
N GLU A 59 -6.42 1.85 0.93
CA GLU A 59 -7.36 2.36 -0.08
C GLU A 59 -8.43 3.23 0.58
N GLU A 60 -9.06 2.76 1.66
CA GLU A 60 -10.03 3.54 2.44
C GLU A 60 -9.43 4.83 3.00
N GLY A 61 -8.18 4.77 3.49
CA GLY A 61 -7.46 5.94 3.99
C GLY A 61 -7.15 6.97 2.89
N SER A 62 -6.78 6.52 1.69
CA SER A 62 -6.53 7.38 0.53
C SER A 62 -7.82 8.06 0.04
N GLU A 63 -8.93 7.33 -0.05
CA GLU A 63 -10.23 7.89 -0.45
C GLU A 63 -10.72 8.94 0.56
N PHE A 64 -10.64 8.63 1.86
CA PHE A 64 -10.96 9.58 2.91
C PHE A 64 -10.10 10.84 2.82
N PHE A 65 -8.79 10.67 2.62
CA PHE A 65 -7.87 11.78 2.42
C PHE A 65 -8.27 12.64 1.22
N ALA A 66 -8.52 12.04 0.05
CA ALA A 66 -8.88 12.78 -1.16
C ALA A 66 -10.13 13.64 -0.95
N ALA A 67 -11.17 13.07 -0.33
CA ALA A 67 -12.42 13.78 -0.04
C ALA A 67 -12.25 14.88 1.02
N ALA A 68 -11.47 14.62 2.08
CA ALA A 68 -11.20 15.62 3.13
C ALA A 68 -10.29 16.75 2.63
N PHE A 69 -9.22 16.41 1.93
CA PHE A 69 -8.24 17.34 1.39
C PHE A 69 -8.86 18.23 0.30
N GLY A 70 -9.70 17.68 -0.58
CA GLY A 70 -10.42 18.46 -1.59
C GLY A 70 -11.31 19.53 -0.96
N ARG A 71 -12.15 19.15 0.01
CA ARG A 71 -13.03 20.08 0.73
C ARG A 71 -12.25 21.17 1.48
N GLU A 72 -11.18 20.79 2.17
CA GLU A 72 -10.40 21.74 2.95
C GLU A 72 -9.61 22.70 2.04
N ARG A 73 -9.09 22.21 0.90
CA ARG A 73 -8.49 23.05 -0.14
C ARG A 73 -9.50 24.06 -0.68
N GLU A 74 -10.68 23.61 -1.09
CA GLU A 74 -11.74 24.50 -1.61
C GLU A 74 -12.13 25.58 -0.58
N ALA A 75 -12.19 25.22 0.70
CA ALA A 75 -12.45 26.18 1.77
C ALA A 75 -11.34 27.24 1.90
N VAL A 76 -10.06 26.84 1.77
CA VAL A 76 -8.93 27.79 1.76
C VAL A 76 -9.02 28.71 0.54
N GLU A 77 -9.26 28.17 -0.65
CA GLU A 77 -9.41 28.94 -1.89
C GLU A 77 -10.56 29.96 -1.79
N ALA A 78 -11.70 29.56 -1.24
CA ALA A 78 -12.85 30.44 -1.00
C ALA A 78 -12.52 31.59 -0.02
N LEU A 79 -11.79 31.31 1.07
CA LEU A 79 -11.35 32.34 2.02
C LEU A 79 -10.35 33.31 1.38
N LEU A 80 -9.43 32.80 0.56
CA LEU A 80 -8.50 33.63 -0.21
C LEU A 80 -9.27 34.53 -1.19
N ALA A 81 -10.24 34.00 -1.92
CA ALA A 81 -11.10 34.75 -2.83
C ALA A 81 -11.94 35.81 -2.12
N ALA A 82 -12.42 35.52 -0.90
CA ALA A 82 -13.16 36.46 -0.05
C ALA A 82 -12.27 37.53 0.63
N GLY A 83 -10.96 37.53 0.38
CA GLY A 83 -10.03 38.51 0.98
C GLY A 83 -9.82 38.31 2.47
N ARG A 84 -9.92 37.06 2.97
CA ARG A 84 -9.73 36.68 4.38
C ARG A 84 -8.44 35.86 4.55
N PRO A 85 -7.25 36.44 4.30
CA PRO A 85 -5.99 35.69 4.24
C PRO A 85 -5.61 35.03 5.57
N GLU A 86 -6.04 35.58 6.71
CA GLU A 86 -5.61 35.04 8.02
C GLU A 86 -6.42 33.81 8.44
N GLU A 87 -7.69 33.77 8.06
CA GLU A 87 -8.50 32.57 8.20
C GLU A 87 -8.09 31.50 7.20
N ALA A 88 -7.74 31.89 5.97
CA ALA A 88 -7.13 31.00 5.00
C ALA A 88 -5.81 30.42 5.54
N ALA A 89 -4.99 31.20 6.24
CA ALA A 89 -3.75 30.73 6.85
C ALA A 89 -4.01 29.67 7.92
N ALA A 90 -4.98 29.90 8.82
CA ALA A 90 -5.35 28.93 9.85
C ALA A 90 -5.85 27.61 9.24
N ARG A 91 -6.70 27.70 8.22
CA ARG A 91 -7.21 26.53 7.47
C ARG A 91 -6.11 25.79 6.70
N LEU A 92 -5.16 26.51 6.12
CA LEU A 92 -4.01 25.94 5.42
C LEU A 92 -3.06 25.17 6.34
N GLN A 93 -2.98 25.53 7.62
CA GLN A 93 -2.27 24.72 8.63
C GLN A 93 -3.02 23.40 8.91
N GLY A 94 -4.35 23.44 8.97
CA GLY A 94 -5.19 22.23 9.06
C GLY A 94 -4.98 21.29 7.87
N LEU A 95 -4.92 21.83 6.66
CA LEU A 95 -4.64 21.07 5.43
C LEU A 95 -3.26 20.38 5.45
N GLN A 96 -2.22 21.07 5.94
CA GLN A 96 -0.87 20.50 6.11
C GLN A 96 -0.85 19.36 7.13
N LYS A 97 -1.57 19.54 8.24
CA LYS A 97 -1.71 18.52 9.29
C LYS A 97 -2.40 17.28 8.73
N LEU A 98 -3.51 17.44 8.02
CA LEU A 98 -4.24 16.35 7.38
C LEU A 98 -3.34 15.54 6.44
N LEU A 99 -2.56 16.22 5.60
CA LEU A 99 -1.59 15.58 4.70
C LEU A 99 -0.56 14.77 5.49
N THR A 100 0.00 15.36 6.54
CA THR A 100 1.03 14.72 7.38
C THR A 100 0.50 13.46 8.09
N GLU A 101 -0.71 13.52 8.64
CA GLU A 101 -1.34 12.38 9.33
C GLU A 101 -1.73 11.25 8.36
N SER A 102 -2.00 11.59 7.11
CA SER A 102 -2.46 10.64 6.10
C SER A 102 -1.33 9.98 5.30
N VAL A 103 -0.08 10.49 5.36
CA VAL A 103 1.05 10.02 4.52
C VAL A 103 1.20 8.49 4.51
N ARG A 104 0.97 7.80 5.63
CA ARG A 104 1.12 6.33 5.72
C ARG A 104 0.13 5.54 4.86
N PHE A 105 -0.99 6.15 4.49
CA PHE A 105 -2.04 5.55 3.67
C PHE A 105 -1.90 5.92 2.19
N LEU A 106 -1.19 7.00 1.89
CA LEU A 106 -1.08 7.55 0.55
C LEU A 106 0.00 6.87 -0.28
N ALA A 107 -0.27 6.76 -1.58
CA ALA A 107 0.74 6.45 -2.57
C ALA A 107 1.71 7.64 -2.74
N PRO A 108 2.96 7.39 -3.17
CA PRO A 108 3.95 8.46 -3.35
C PRO A 108 3.50 9.61 -4.26
N TYR A 109 2.66 9.32 -5.26
CA TYR A 109 2.14 10.34 -6.17
C TYR A 109 1.12 11.25 -5.48
N GLU A 110 0.27 10.72 -4.59
CA GLU A 110 -0.74 11.48 -3.87
C GLU A 110 -0.09 12.42 -2.86
N VAL A 111 0.96 11.95 -2.17
CA VAL A 111 1.76 12.80 -1.27
C VAL A 111 2.34 13.99 -2.02
N ARG A 112 2.94 13.76 -3.20
CA ARG A 112 3.48 14.83 -4.05
C ARG A 112 2.41 15.82 -4.47
N GLN A 113 1.26 15.33 -4.95
CA GLN A 113 0.14 16.19 -5.33
C GLN A 113 -0.37 17.05 -4.17
N GLY A 114 -0.50 16.46 -2.98
CA GLY A 114 -0.90 17.19 -1.77
C GLY A 114 0.12 18.28 -1.39
N GLN A 115 1.41 17.97 -1.42
CA GLN A 115 2.47 18.94 -1.13
C GLN A 115 2.50 20.09 -2.14
N GLU A 116 2.35 19.78 -3.43
CA GLU A 116 2.26 20.80 -4.49
C GLU A 116 1.06 21.71 -4.30
N ALA A 117 -0.12 21.15 -4.01
CA ALA A 117 -1.32 21.92 -3.75
C ALA A 117 -1.15 22.85 -2.55
N VAL A 118 -0.60 22.37 -1.44
CA VAL A 118 -0.28 23.20 -0.27
C VAL A 118 0.68 24.33 -0.65
N SER A 119 1.73 24.03 -1.42
CA SER A 119 2.75 25.01 -1.83
C SER A 119 2.15 26.13 -2.69
N ARG A 120 1.23 25.78 -3.60
CA ARG A 120 0.48 26.76 -4.41
C ARG A 120 -0.40 27.67 -3.55
N LEU A 121 -1.15 27.11 -2.60
CA LEU A 121 -1.98 27.90 -1.69
C LEU A 121 -1.14 28.82 -0.80
N GLN A 122 0.04 28.36 -0.35
CA GLN A 122 0.97 29.20 0.40
C GLN A 122 1.47 30.38 -0.44
N ALA A 123 1.78 30.15 -1.72
CA ALA A 123 2.19 31.21 -2.64
C ALA A 123 1.06 32.23 -2.88
N ASP A 124 -0.17 31.76 -3.11
CA ASP A 124 -1.34 32.63 -3.31
C ASP A 124 -1.64 33.47 -2.07
N LEU A 125 -1.55 32.85 -0.90
CA LEU A 125 -1.73 33.52 0.39
C LEU A 125 -0.67 34.60 0.61
N ALA A 126 0.59 34.28 0.30
CA ALA A 126 1.67 35.27 0.33
C ALA A 126 1.37 36.43 -0.63
N ALA A 127 1.01 36.16 -1.89
CA ALA A 127 0.69 37.19 -2.87
C ALA A 127 -0.43 38.14 -2.40
N ARG A 128 -1.50 37.59 -1.81
CA ARG A 128 -2.62 38.39 -1.28
C ARG A 128 -2.21 39.24 -0.08
N ARG A 129 -1.41 38.70 0.85
CA ARG A 129 -0.86 39.49 1.96
C ARG A 129 0.01 40.65 1.49
N HIS A 130 0.83 40.44 0.46
CA HIS A 130 1.66 41.52 -0.12
C HIS A 130 0.81 42.58 -0.83
N SER A 131 -0.28 42.19 -1.50
CA SER A 131 -1.21 43.14 -2.14
C SER A 131 -1.97 44.01 -1.13
N CYS A 132 -2.21 43.50 0.08
CA CYS A 132 -2.86 44.23 1.17
C CYS A 132 -1.86 44.99 2.08
N SER A 133 -0.55 44.81 1.90
CA SER A 133 0.48 45.48 2.70
C SER A 133 0.92 46.78 2.00
N PRO A 134 0.58 47.97 2.53
CA PRO A 134 1.00 49.25 1.95
C PRO A 134 2.47 49.51 2.31
N ARG A 135 3.43 48.80 1.69
CA ARG A 135 4.84 48.95 2.09
C ARG A 135 5.90 49.07 0.99
N ARG A 136 5.54 49.18 -0.29
CA ARG A 136 6.53 49.52 -1.35
C ARG A 136 5.99 50.43 -2.45
N SER A 137 5.44 51.57 -2.08
CA SER A 137 5.19 52.68 -3.03
C SER A 137 5.49 54.03 -2.39
N SER A 138 6.78 54.26 -2.13
CA SER A 138 7.36 55.60 -2.19
C SER A 138 8.85 55.46 -2.51
N PRO A 139 9.29 55.70 -3.75
CA PRO A 139 10.66 56.13 -3.96
C PRO A 139 10.73 57.55 -3.40
N SER A 140 11.36 57.72 -2.24
CA SER A 140 11.78 59.06 -1.80
C SER A 140 12.77 59.58 -2.82
N ALA A 141 12.30 60.46 -3.71
CA ALA A 141 13.15 61.47 -4.29
C ALA A 141 13.58 62.41 -3.16
N ILE A 142 14.89 62.49 -2.92
CA ILE A 142 15.71 63.67 -2.60
C ILE A 142 17.15 63.24 -2.83
#